data_AF-A0A5P2UTI2-F1
#
_entry.id   AF-A0A5P2UTI2-F1
#
_cell.length_a   1.000
_cell.length_b   1.000
_cell.length_c   1.000
_cell.angle_alpha   90.00
_cell.angle_beta   90.00
_cell.angle_gamma   90.00
#
_symmetry.space_group_name_H-M   'P 1'
#
loop_
_entity.id
_entity.type
_entity.pdbx_description
1 polymer ?
#
loop_
_entity_poly.entity_id
_entity_poly.type
_entity_poly.pdbx_seq_one_letter_code
_entity_poly.pdbx_strand_id
1 'polypeptide(L)'
;MTDRIHVPAQRSHRHHWRRDVVELAALFCAVAVADGIANLVAHGPRGPVLLVASAVALLVTAAFHTWWARRHSHAPPPDAAEPAFAGAAAGAASVHGLGSAPAAGTGTGTGPAAPGAQAAATGGASPHAVLWRMRTTVRDEPGSLAALCGALARSGADILTLQTHPLPEGGTVDEFLLRAPRELPSAELTRSIARAGGHSTWIERADAHDLVDTPTRVLGLATRTALDAAELPLALRQLLGRCTIHSIPATTLSGRPNAGADAPVEGVLEATVMRLRDPSGGAITVERPYLPFTPTEFARARALVELDARLGPRVPRSQDVLTLPEGNEITVRRADGADLPAARAMHDRCSDRTLSLRYHGPVADADRYLGHLLSPRFGRTLAATTASGRMVALGHLLWDGDETEVALLIEDDWQRRGIGSELLRRLIAMAVEARCDSVYAVTQASNTGMVAAMRGLGLPLDYQIEEGTLVITARLDAARTAAGPPHGLPRAQHAYEGREQQH
;
A
#
# COMPACT_ATOMS: atom_id res chain seq x y z
N MET A 1 -11.42 69.05 -1.74
CA MET A 1 -11.33 67.77 -2.44
C MET A 1 -10.44 66.86 -1.59
N THR A 2 -11.06 66.12 -0.67
CA THR A 2 -10.41 65.26 0.32
C THR A 2 -10.36 63.84 -0.21
N ASP A 3 -9.21 63.17 -0.12
CA ASP A 3 -9.15 61.71 -0.18
C ASP A 3 -8.39 61.14 1.02
N ARG A 4 -8.90 60.00 1.49
CA ARG A 4 -8.68 59.34 2.78
C ARG A 4 -7.51 58.37 2.73
N ILE A 5 -6.75 58.29 3.83
CA ILE A 5 -6.01 57.08 4.20
C ILE A 5 -6.58 56.58 5.53
N HIS A 6 -6.98 55.31 5.54
CA HIS A 6 -7.57 54.61 6.68
C HIS A 6 -6.49 53.75 7.37
N VAL A 7 -6.37 53.88 8.69
CA VAL A 7 -5.57 53.02 9.58
C VAL A 7 -6.54 52.08 10.31
N PRO A 8 -6.31 50.75 10.36
CA PRO A 8 -7.15 49.86 11.15
C PRO A 8 -6.70 49.77 12.61
N ALA A 9 -7.71 49.68 13.48
CA ALA A 9 -7.64 49.73 14.93
C ALA A 9 -7.36 48.38 15.60
N GLN A 10 -6.73 48.45 16.77
CA GLN A 10 -6.60 47.38 17.77
C GLN A 10 -7.94 46.94 18.38
N ARG A 11 -8.07 45.62 18.59
CA ARG A 11 -8.73 44.87 19.72
C ARG A 11 -8.63 43.37 19.35
N SER A 12 -8.32 42.37 20.18
CA SER A 12 -8.50 42.18 21.63
C SER A 12 -7.52 41.10 22.17
N HIS A 13 -6.76 41.41 23.24
CA HIS A 13 -5.71 40.55 23.81
C HIS A 13 -6.08 40.00 25.21
N ARG A 14 -7.35 39.61 25.45
CA ARG A 14 -7.82 39.22 26.81
C ARG A 14 -8.42 37.82 26.95
N HIS A 15 -8.46 36.99 25.90
CA HIS A 15 -9.07 35.66 25.99
C HIS A 15 -8.10 34.47 26.15
N HIS A 16 -6.78 34.64 25.93
CA HIS A 16 -5.83 33.51 25.95
C HIS A 16 -5.32 33.14 27.35
N TRP A 17 -5.07 34.14 28.21
CA TRP A 17 -4.39 33.91 29.51
C TRP A 17 -5.19 33.02 30.49
N ARG A 18 -6.53 33.04 30.44
CA ARG A 18 -7.36 32.20 31.33
C ARG A 18 -7.36 30.73 30.92
N ARG A 19 -7.06 30.41 29.66
CA ARG A 19 -7.01 29.03 29.17
C ARG A 19 -5.68 28.37 29.55
N ASP A 20 -4.59 29.10 29.40
CA ASP A 20 -3.24 28.63 29.76
C ASP A 20 -3.11 28.35 31.27
N VAL A 21 -3.77 29.15 32.13
CA VAL A 21 -3.81 28.92 33.59
C VAL A 21 -4.63 27.67 33.96
N VAL A 22 -5.69 27.37 33.22
CA VAL A 22 -6.52 26.17 33.47
C VAL A 22 -5.79 24.90 33.04
N GLU A 23 -5.06 24.94 31.93
CA GLU A 23 -4.26 23.80 31.46
C GLU A 23 -3.08 23.51 32.41
N LEU A 24 -2.39 24.53 32.91
CA LEU A 24 -1.36 24.37 33.95
C LEU A 24 -1.94 23.82 35.25
N ALA A 25 -3.10 24.32 35.71
CA ALA A 25 -3.76 23.82 36.91
C ALA A 25 -4.19 22.35 36.78
N ALA A 26 -4.68 21.94 35.59
CA ALA A 26 -5.03 20.55 35.31
C ALA A 26 -3.80 19.63 35.33
N LEU A 27 -2.68 20.07 34.76
CA LEU A 27 -1.43 19.31 34.76
C LEU A 27 -0.88 19.11 36.19
N PHE A 28 -0.89 20.18 37.01
CA PHE A 28 -0.48 20.08 38.41
C PHE A 28 -1.41 19.21 39.25
N CYS A 29 -2.73 19.24 39.00
CA CYS A 29 -3.68 18.34 39.65
C CYS A 29 -3.43 16.88 39.28
N ALA A 30 -3.18 16.57 38.01
CA ALA A 30 -2.91 15.20 37.56
C ALA A 30 -1.63 14.64 38.21
N VAL A 31 -0.57 15.45 38.29
CA VAL A 31 0.68 15.07 38.96
C VAL A 31 0.47 14.85 40.46
N ALA A 32 -0.28 15.72 41.14
CA ALA A 32 -0.57 15.57 42.56
C ALA A 32 -1.44 14.33 42.86
N VAL A 33 -2.40 13.99 41.99
CA VAL A 33 -3.20 12.77 42.11
C VAL A 33 -2.35 11.53 41.90
N ALA A 34 -1.47 11.53 40.90
CA ALA A 34 -0.58 10.41 40.62
C ALA A 34 0.43 10.20 41.78
N ASP A 35 1.03 11.27 42.30
CA ASP A 35 1.93 11.20 43.44
C ASP A 35 1.20 10.81 44.73
N GLY A 36 -0.05 11.27 44.91
CA GLY A 36 -0.92 10.86 46.00
C GLY A 36 -1.24 9.36 45.97
N ILE A 37 -1.57 8.80 44.80
CA ILE A 37 -1.82 7.37 44.62
C ILE A 37 -0.54 6.57 44.85
N ALA A 38 0.60 7.02 44.31
CA ALA A 38 1.89 6.37 44.51
C ALA A 38 2.29 6.34 45.99
N ASN A 39 2.09 7.44 46.73
CA ASN A 39 2.36 7.50 48.16
C ASN A 39 1.34 6.69 48.98
N LEU A 40 0.07 6.61 48.57
CA LEU A 40 -0.93 5.75 49.24
C LEU A 40 -0.62 4.26 49.09
N VAL A 41 -0.07 3.86 47.94
CA VAL A 41 0.29 2.47 47.63
C VAL A 41 1.67 2.11 48.24
N ALA A 42 2.61 3.05 48.30
CA ALA A 42 3.95 2.82 48.86
C ALA A 42 4.00 2.93 50.39
N HIS A 43 3.21 3.82 51.01
CA HIS A 43 3.26 4.11 52.45
C HIS A 43 1.96 3.82 53.21
N GLY A 44 0.88 3.39 52.53
CA GLY A 44 -0.36 3.00 53.19
C GLY A 44 -0.23 1.62 53.85
N PRO A 45 -0.81 1.41 55.05
CA PRO A 45 -0.71 0.14 55.80
C PRO A 45 -1.32 -1.08 55.08
N ARG A 46 -1.95 -0.89 53.92
CA ARG A 46 -2.53 -1.94 53.05
C ARG A 46 -2.04 -1.91 51.59
N GLY A 47 -1.10 -1.03 51.25
CA GLY A 47 -0.57 -0.87 49.89
C GLY A 47 0.06 -2.16 49.31
N PRO A 48 0.93 -2.86 50.06
CA PRO A 48 1.47 -4.15 49.63
C PRO A 48 0.37 -5.21 49.44
N VAL A 49 -0.68 -5.18 50.26
CA VAL A 49 -1.79 -6.15 50.18
C VAL A 49 -2.63 -5.92 48.91
N LEU A 50 -2.86 -4.67 48.53
CA LEU A 50 -3.55 -4.33 47.27
C LEU A 50 -2.75 -4.74 46.03
N LEU A 51 -1.42 -4.57 46.06
CA LEU A 51 -0.55 -5.02 44.97
C LEU A 51 -0.54 -6.55 44.85
N VAL A 52 -0.43 -7.27 45.97
CA VAL A 52 -0.48 -8.74 45.97
C VAL A 52 -1.85 -9.24 45.52
N ALA A 53 -2.95 -8.65 45.99
CA ALA A 53 -4.30 -9.02 45.56
C ALA A 53 -4.51 -8.79 44.04
N SER A 54 -3.98 -7.70 43.51
CA SER A 54 -4.05 -7.38 42.07
C SER A 54 -3.23 -8.35 41.23
N ALA A 55 -2.03 -8.72 41.70
CA ALA A 55 -1.19 -9.72 41.05
C ALA A 55 -1.84 -11.12 41.05
N VAL A 56 -2.47 -11.50 42.16
CA VAL A 56 -3.21 -12.77 42.27
C VAL A 56 -4.41 -12.78 41.32
N ALA A 57 -5.17 -11.68 41.24
CA ALA A 57 -6.31 -11.57 40.32
C ALA A 57 -5.88 -11.72 38.84
N LEU A 58 -4.75 -11.12 38.45
CA LEU A 58 -4.19 -11.26 37.10
C LEU A 58 -3.75 -12.71 36.81
N LEU A 59 -3.10 -13.38 37.76
CA LEU A 59 -2.68 -14.78 37.62
C LEU A 59 -3.87 -15.73 37.50
N VAL A 60 -4.94 -15.51 38.28
CA VAL A 60 -6.18 -16.31 38.19
C VAL A 60 -6.83 -16.13 36.83
N THR A 61 -6.90 -14.89 36.33
CA THR A 61 -7.49 -14.58 35.01
C THR A 61 -6.68 -15.24 33.89
N ALA A 62 -5.35 -15.17 33.93
CA ALA A 62 -4.48 -15.82 32.97
C ALA A 62 -4.59 -17.36 33.00
N ALA A 63 -4.63 -17.95 34.20
CA ALA A 63 -4.80 -19.40 34.37
C ALA A 63 -6.16 -19.88 33.83
N PHE A 64 -7.23 -19.13 34.09
CA PHE A 64 -8.56 -19.41 33.56
C PHE A 64 -8.60 -19.35 32.03
N HIS A 65 -7.99 -18.32 31.44
CA HIS A 65 -7.91 -18.18 29.98
C HIS A 65 -7.12 -19.31 29.32
N THR A 66 -6.04 -19.75 29.97
CA THR A 66 -5.18 -20.84 29.49
C THR A 66 -5.89 -22.19 29.60
N TRP A 67 -6.62 -22.43 30.68
CA TRP A 67 -7.42 -23.63 30.88
C TRP A 67 -8.61 -23.70 29.90
N TRP A 68 -9.29 -22.58 29.67
CA TRP A 68 -10.40 -22.47 28.72
C TRP A 68 -9.95 -22.75 27.28
N ALA A 69 -8.79 -22.21 26.87
CA ALA A 69 -8.17 -22.50 25.58
C ALA A 69 -7.79 -23.98 25.41
N ARG A 70 -7.35 -24.65 26.48
CA ARG A 70 -7.03 -26.09 26.48
C ARG A 70 -8.28 -26.97 26.45
N ARG A 71 -9.40 -26.55 27.06
CA ARG A 71 -10.65 -27.34 27.11
C ARG A 71 -11.53 -27.23 25.85
N HIS A 72 -11.40 -26.15 25.08
CA HIS A 72 -12.19 -25.95 23.85
C HIS A 72 -11.40 -26.18 22.55
N SER A 73 -10.17 -26.66 22.63
CA SER A 73 -9.42 -27.16 21.48
C SER A 73 -9.66 -28.66 21.31
N HIS A 74 -10.85 -29.03 20.79
CA HIS A 74 -11.13 -30.36 20.27
C HIS A 74 -11.67 -30.24 18.83
N ALA A 75 -10.75 -30.20 17.87
CA ALA A 75 -10.98 -30.79 16.56
C ALA A 75 -10.23 -32.15 16.56
N PRO A 76 -10.83 -33.26 16.09
CA PRO A 76 -10.13 -34.55 16.07
C PRO A 76 -9.01 -34.54 15.02
N PRO A 77 -7.84 -35.13 15.29
CA PRO A 77 -6.79 -35.28 14.30
C PRO A 77 -7.13 -36.41 13.31
N PRO A 78 -6.68 -36.32 12.04
CA PRO A 78 -6.70 -37.45 11.11
C PRO A 78 -5.66 -38.51 11.55
N ASP A 79 -6.06 -39.78 11.50
CA ASP A 79 -5.22 -40.91 11.88
C ASP A 79 -3.92 -40.97 11.06
N ALA A 80 -2.79 -40.82 11.77
CA ALA A 80 -1.47 -41.16 11.27
C ALA A 80 -0.99 -42.40 12.02
N ALA A 81 -1.08 -43.56 11.37
CA ALA A 81 -0.32 -44.75 11.75
C ALA A 81 1.05 -44.68 11.08
N GLU A 82 2.10 -44.53 11.90
CA GLU A 82 3.50 -44.65 11.49
C GLU A 82 3.95 -46.13 11.35
N PRO A 83 5.07 -46.39 10.64
CA PRO A 83 5.42 -47.69 10.09
C PRO A 83 6.26 -48.55 11.04
N ALA A 84 6.12 -49.88 10.93
CA ALA A 84 7.08 -50.84 11.49
C ALA A 84 7.48 -51.87 10.43
N PHE A 85 8.79 -52.08 10.34
CA PHE A 85 9.53 -52.96 9.44
C PHE A 85 9.08 -54.43 9.43
N ALA A 86 9.28 -55.04 8.26
CA ALA A 86 9.89 -56.37 8.01
C ALA A 86 9.01 -57.40 7.27
N GLY A 87 9.51 -57.80 6.09
CA GLY A 87 9.57 -59.22 5.72
C GLY A 87 8.55 -59.77 4.71
N ALA A 88 9.10 -60.27 3.60
CA ALA A 88 8.64 -61.43 2.84
C ALA A 88 7.51 -61.28 1.80
N ALA A 89 7.97 -61.16 0.54
CA ALA A 89 7.80 -62.12 -0.55
C ALA A 89 6.40 -62.61 -1.00
N ALA A 90 6.27 -62.61 -2.34
CA ALA A 90 5.37 -63.40 -3.21
C ALA A 90 3.87 -63.06 -3.13
N GLY A 91 3.11 -62.95 -4.20
CA GLY A 91 3.29 -63.26 -5.61
C GLY A 91 1.89 -63.38 -6.23
N ALA A 92 1.77 -63.08 -7.53
CA ALA A 92 0.78 -63.58 -8.50
C ALA A 92 -0.71 -63.69 -8.05
N ALA A 93 -1.66 -62.94 -8.60
CA ALA A 93 -2.15 -62.91 -9.99
C ALA A 93 -3.60 -63.41 -10.03
N SER A 94 -4.39 -62.75 -10.89
CA SER A 94 -5.60 -63.23 -11.58
C SER A 94 -6.85 -63.56 -10.76
N VAL A 95 -8.10 -63.49 -11.24
CA VAL A 95 -8.87 -62.84 -12.35
C VAL A 95 -10.21 -63.62 -12.34
N HIS A 96 -11.30 -62.96 -12.74
CA HIS A 96 -12.64 -63.52 -13.04
C HIS A 96 -13.47 -63.99 -11.83
N GLY A 97 -14.79 -63.77 -11.78
CA GLY A 97 -15.72 -63.22 -12.76
C GLY A 97 -17.15 -63.66 -12.44
N LEU A 98 -18.11 -62.94 -13.04
CA LEU A 98 -19.54 -63.27 -13.21
C LEU A 98 -20.35 -63.41 -11.90
N GLY A 99 -21.54 -62.85 -11.74
CA GLY A 99 -22.57 -62.45 -12.68
C GLY A 99 -23.93 -62.81 -12.05
N SER A 100 -25.01 -62.21 -12.56
CA SER A 100 -26.43 -62.55 -12.31
C SER A 100 -27.17 -61.73 -11.25
N ALA A 101 -28.01 -60.81 -11.75
CA ALA A 101 -29.36 -60.52 -11.23
C ALA A 101 -30.32 -61.65 -11.72
N PRO A 102 -31.65 -61.69 -11.44
CA PRO A 102 -32.55 -60.65 -10.89
C PRO A 102 -33.65 -61.18 -9.92
N ALA A 103 -34.52 -60.29 -9.41
CA ALA A 103 -35.97 -60.53 -9.28
C ALA A 103 -36.72 -59.29 -8.73
N ALA A 104 -37.89 -59.05 -9.32
CA ALA A 104 -38.80 -57.94 -9.06
C ALA A 104 -39.82 -58.24 -7.93
N GLY A 105 -40.37 -57.18 -7.33
CA GLY A 105 -41.54 -57.24 -6.45
C GLY A 105 -42.18 -55.86 -6.28
N THR A 106 -43.39 -55.71 -6.81
CA THR A 106 -44.25 -54.52 -6.82
C THR A 106 -44.89 -54.21 -5.46
N GLY A 107 -45.05 -52.91 -5.14
CA GLY A 107 -45.90 -52.44 -4.04
C GLY A 107 -46.18 -50.94 -4.12
N THR A 108 -47.43 -50.59 -4.38
CA THR A 108 -48.03 -49.25 -4.54
C THR A 108 -48.13 -48.44 -3.25
N GLY A 109 -47.88 -47.12 -3.31
CA GLY A 109 -48.22 -46.16 -2.25
C GLY A 109 -48.12 -44.71 -2.74
N THR A 110 -49.23 -43.99 -2.66
CA THR A 110 -49.57 -42.73 -3.33
C THR A 110 -49.23 -41.48 -2.47
N GLY A 111 -48.38 -40.57 -3.00
CA GLY A 111 -48.35 -39.09 -2.81
C GLY A 111 -48.14 -38.46 -1.41
N PRO A 112 -47.79 -37.14 -1.31
CA PRO A 112 -47.74 -36.12 -2.36
C PRO A 112 -46.37 -35.43 -2.56
N ALA A 113 -46.27 -34.75 -3.69
CA ALA A 113 -45.11 -34.08 -4.25
C ALA A 113 -44.64 -32.84 -3.46
N ALA A 114 -43.32 -32.69 -3.34
CA ALA A 114 -42.64 -31.43 -3.06
C ALA A 114 -41.76 -31.08 -4.29
N PRO A 115 -41.84 -29.87 -4.87
CA PRO A 115 -40.99 -29.52 -5.99
C PRO A 115 -39.57 -29.23 -5.50
N GLY A 116 -38.64 -30.09 -5.90
CA GLY A 116 -37.23 -29.76 -5.95
C GLY A 116 -36.96 -28.85 -7.14
N ALA A 117 -36.26 -27.74 -6.89
CA ALA A 117 -35.39 -27.11 -7.88
C ALA A 117 -34.32 -26.33 -7.12
N GLN A 118 -33.19 -27.00 -6.88
CA GLN A 118 -31.90 -26.35 -6.71
C GLN A 118 -31.66 -25.43 -7.90
N ALA A 119 -31.86 -24.13 -7.71
CA ALA A 119 -31.16 -23.14 -8.50
C ALA A 119 -29.77 -23.00 -7.88
N ALA A 120 -28.83 -23.81 -8.37
CA ALA A 120 -27.42 -23.53 -8.23
C ALA A 120 -27.18 -22.12 -8.80
N ALA A 121 -26.93 -21.16 -7.92
CA ALA A 121 -26.57 -19.81 -8.28
C ALA A 121 -25.16 -19.83 -8.89
N THR A 122 -25.08 -20.15 -10.18
CA THR A 122 -23.96 -19.77 -11.02
C THR A 122 -23.96 -18.25 -11.10
N GLY A 123 -23.07 -17.62 -10.32
CA GLY A 123 -22.85 -16.17 -10.27
C GLY A 123 -22.30 -15.60 -11.57
N GLY A 124 -23.13 -15.60 -12.62
CA GLY A 124 -22.87 -14.82 -13.82
C GLY A 124 -23.03 -13.34 -13.50
N ALA A 125 -21.96 -12.56 -13.67
CA ALA A 125 -22.03 -11.12 -13.61
C ALA A 125 -23.04 -10.62 -14.66
N SER A 126 -24.17 -10.08 -14.22
CA SER A 126 -25.14 -9.45 -15.12
C SER A 126 -24.42 -8.33 -15.89
N PRO A 127 -24.46 -8.31 -17.24
CA PRO A 127 -23.77 -7.30 -18.06
C PRO A 127 -24.27 -5.86 -17.87
N HIS A 128 -25.24 -5.66 -16.96
CA HIS A 128 -25.84 -4.40 -16.57
C HIS A 128 -25.46 -3.96 -15.15
N ALA A 129 -24.59 -4.67 -14.45
CA ALA A 129 -24.19 -4.31 -13.09
C ALA A 129 -22.85 -3.56 -13.07
N VAL A 130 -22.73 -2.62 -12.14
CA VAL A 130 -21.56 -1.76 -12.00
C VAL A 130 -21.15 -1.65 -10.54
N LEU A 131 -19.85 -1.53 -10.30
CA LEU A 131 -19.30 -1.41 -8.96
C LEU A 131 -19.18 0.07 -8.55
N TRP A 132 -19.57 0.36 -7.32
CA TRP A 132 -19.46 1.67 -6.70
C TRP A 132 -18.79 1.57 -5.35
N ARG A 133 -17.90 2.52 -5.06
CA ARG A 133 -17.45 2.78 -3.70
C ARG A 133 -18.25 3.95 -3.16
N MET A 134 -18.88 3.78 -2.01
CA MET A 134 -19.66 4.81 -1.34
C MET A 134 -19.20 4.96 0.09
N ARG A 135 -19.04 6.20 0.53
CA ARG A 135 -18.80 6.54 1.93
C ARG A 135 -19.85 7.53 2.38
N THR A 136 -20.44 7.33 3.54
CA THR A 136 -21.42 8.26 4.12
C THR A 136 -21.28 8.32 5.62
N THR A 137 -21.51 9.49 6.20
CA THR A 137 -21.59 9.63 7.65
C THR A 137 -23.03 9.48 8.10
N VAL A 138 -23.26 8.78 9.20
CA VAL A 138 -24.54 8.67 9.91
C VAL A 138 -24.35 8.88 11.40
N ARG A 139 -25.46 9.02 12.13
CA ARG A 139 -25.45 9.03 13.59
C ARG A 139 -25.11 7.65 14.13
N ASP A 140 -24.31 7.60 15.19
CA ASP A 140 -23.99 6.36 15.89
C ASP A 140 -25.12 5.95 16.84
N GLU A 141 -26.25 5.53 16.25
CA GLU A 141 -27.48 5.16 16.96
C GLU A 141 -28.09 3.89 16.34
N PRO A 142 -28.74 3.02 17.14
CA PRO A 142 -29.40 1.84 16.62
C PRO A 142 -30.40 2.17 15.49
N GLY A 143 -30.27 1.49 14.36
CA GLY A 143 -31.17 1.66 13.21
C GLY A 143 -30.66 2.60 12.11
N SER A 144 -29.66 3.45 12.36
CA SER A 144 -29.06 4.33 11.34
C SER A 144 -28.55 3.53 10.12
N LEU A 145 -27.71 2.52 10.37
CA LEU A 145 -27.21 1.63 9.32
C LEU A 145 -28.34 0.82 8.65
N ALA A 146 -29.36 0.40 9.41
CA ALA A 146 -30.49 -0.34 8.86
C ALA A 146 -31.30 0.53 7.87
N ALA A 147 -31.49 1.82 8.17
CA ALA A 147 -32.13 2.77 7.27
C ALA A 147 -31.34 2.94 5.96
N LEU A 148 -30.00 3.03 6.04
CA LEU A 148 -29.12 3.06 4.88
C LEU A 148 -29.25 1.79 4.04
N CYS A 149 -29.09 0.61 4.64
CA CYS A 149 -29.20 -0.67 3.96
C CYS A 149 -30.57 -0.83 3.28
N GLY A 150 -31.64 -0.39 3.93
CA GLY A 150 -32.98 -0.37 3.33
C GLY A 150 -33.09 0.56 2.11
N ALA A 151 -32.42 1.71 2.13
CA ALA A 151 -32.40 2.63 0.98
C ALA A 151 -31.57 2.09 -0.19
N LEU A 152 -30.44 1.44 0.09
CA LEU A 152 -29.63 0.73 -0.90
C LEU A 152 -30.44 -0.40 -1.56
N ALA A 153 -31.09 -1.23 -0.76
CA ALA A 153 -31.93 -2.32 -1.25
C ALA A 153 -33.07 -1.83 -2.16
N ARG A 154 -33.77 -0.74 -1.78
CA ARG A 154 -34.81 -0.13 -2.63
C ARG A 154 -34.28 0.43 -3.95
N SER A 155 -33.00 0.79 -3.98
CA SER A 155 -32.32 1.28 -5.20
C SER A 155 -31.74 0.13 -6.05
N GLY A 156 -31.96 -1.13 -5.63
CA GLY A 156 -31.40 -2.31 -6.30
C GLY A 156 -29.89 -2.46 -6.11
N ALA A 157 -29.29 -1.76 -5.14
CA ALA A 157 -27.87 -1.87 -4.84
C ALA A 157 -27.62 -3.01 -3.84
N ASP A 158 -26.78 -3.96 -4.26
CA ASP A 158 -26.27 -5.06 -3.43
C ASP A 158 -24.99 -4.62 -2.70
N ILE A 159 -24.86 -4.99 -1.43
CA ILE A 159 -23.74 -4.62 -0.57
C ILE A 159 -22.73 -5.76 -0.58
N LEU A 160 -21.58 -5.55 -1.21
CA LEU A 160 -20.52 -6.54 -1.31
C LEU A 160 -19.61 -6.51 -0.07
N THR A 161 -19.30 -5.31 0.42
CA THR A 161 -18.53 -5.10 1.66
C THR A 161 -19.06 -3.88 2.40
N LEU A 162 -18.91 -3.90 3.72
CA LEU A 162 -19.22 -2.80 4.62
C LEU A 162 -18.11 -2.67 5.66
N GLN A 163 -17.62 -1.45 5.86
CA GLN A 163 -16.75 -1.07 6.96
C GLN A 163 -17.34 0.14 7.68
N THR A 164 -17.39 0.05 9.01
CA THR A 164 -17.88 1.13 9.86
C THR A 164 -16.71 1.71 10.65
N HIS A 165 -16.59 3.03 10.61
CA HIS A 165 -15.55 3.79 11.28
C HIS A 165 -16.18 4.79 12.26
N PRO A 166 -16.13 4.51 13.57
CA PRO A 166 -16.64 5.44 14.58
C PRO A 166 -15.89 6.78 14.55
N LEU A 167 -16.63 7.87 14.71
CA LEU A 167 -16.11 9.23 14.84
C LEU A 167 -16.23 9.71 16.30
N PRO A 168 -15.30 10.55 16.79
CA PRO A 168 -15.33 11.07 18.15
C PRO A 168 -16.59 11.89 18.48
N GLU A 169 -17.18 12.58 17.48
CA GLU A 169 -18.34 13.45 17.70
C GLU A 169 -19.72 12.73 17.69
N GLY A 170 -19.75 11.40 17.87
CA GLY A 170 -21.01 10.63 17.99
C GLY A 170 -21.65 10.24 16.66
N GLY A 171 -20.84 10.13 15.59
CA GLY A 171 -21.25 9.62 14.29
C GLY A 171 -20.42 8.42 13.86
N THR A 172 -20.83 7.75 12.80
CA THR A 172 -20.04 6.72 12.13
C THR A 172 -19.89 7.05 10.65
N VAL A 173 -18.72 6.78 10.11
CA VAL A 173 -18.50 6.75 8.67
C VAL A 173 -18.65 5.31 8.21
N ASP A 174 -19.65 5.05 7.39
CA ASP A 174 -19.85 3.76 6.75
C ASP A 174 -19.31 3.81 5.32
N GLU A 175 -18.36 2.92 5.02
CA GLU A 175 -17.78 2.69 3.70
C GLU A 175 -18.34 1.38 3.12
N PHE A 176 -18.91 1.48 1.93
CA PHE A 176 -19.57 0.40 1.21
C PHE A 176 -18.89 0.17 -0.13
N LEU A 177 -18.72 -1.11 -0.49
CA LEU A 177 -18.59 -1.52 -1.88
C LEU A 177 -19.93 -2.08 -2.34
N LEU A 178 -20.48 -1.46 -3.38
CA LEU A 178 -21.82 -1.75 -3.88
C LEU A 178 -21.76 -2.30 -5.30
N ARG A 179 -22.66 -3.22 -5.60
CA ARG A 179 -23.01 -3.61 -6.96
C ARG A 179 -24.41 -3.08 -7.26
N ALA A 180 -24.52 -2.17 -8.21
CA ALA A 180 -25.80 -1.56 -8.57
C ALA A 180 -26.08 -1.69 -10.07
N PRO A 181 -27.35 -1.51 -10.51
CA PRO A 181 -27.68 -1.41 -11.93
C PRO A 181 -26.93 -0.25 -12.60
N ARG A 182 -26.53 -0.43 -13.86
CA ARG A 182 -25.78 0.56 -14.64
C ARG A 182 -26.57 1.84 -14.88
N GLU A 183 -27.88 1.70 -14.97
CA GLU A 183 -28.82 2.78 -15.23
C GLU A 183 -29.06 3.64 -13.99
N LEU A 184 -28.67 3.19 -12.79
CA LEU A 184 -28.84 3.94 -11.55
C LEU A 184 -27.88 5.15 -11.51
N PRO A 185 -28.40 6.39 -11.56
CA PRO A 185 -27.55 7.58 -11.49
C PRO A 185 -27.00 7.79 -10.08
N SER A 186 -25.74 8.20 -9.97
CA SER A 186 -25.11 8.50 -8.66
C SER A 186 -25.92 9.54 -7.86
N ALA A 187 -26.46 10.56 -8.52
CA ALA A 187 -27.29 11.59 -7.88
C ALA A 187 -28.61 11.05 -7.30
N GLU A 188 -29.17 9.97 -7.85
CA GLU A 188 -30.33 9.32 -7.26
C GLU A 188 -29.95 8.53 -6.01
N LEU A 189 -28.85 7.78 -6.09
CA LEU A 189 -28.29 7.07 -4.94
C LEU A 189 -27.96 8.03 -3.80
N THR A 190 -27.26 9.14 -4.06
CA THR A 190 -26.95 10.17 -3.05
C THR A 190 -28.22 10.72 -2.39
N ARG A 191 -29.28 10.99 -3.16
CA ARG A 191 -30.56 11.49 -2.62
C ARG A 191 -31.25 10.45 -1.74
N SER A 192 -31.22 9.18 -2.15
CA SER A 192 -31.78 8.07 -1.37
C SER A 192 -31.05 7.90 -0.03
N ILE A 193 -29.71 7.99 -0.04
CA ILE A 193 -28.87 7.92 1.16
C ILE A 193 -29.10 9.12 2.07
N ALA A 194 -29.20 10.33 1.52
CA ALA A 194 -29.50 11.53 2.30
C ALA A 194 -30.85 11.43 3.03
N ARG A 195 -31.89 10.92 2.37
CA ARG A 195 -33.20 10.68 2.99
C ARG A 195 -33.17 9.61 4.09
N ALA A 196 -32.22 8.69 4.01
CA ALA A 196 -32.01 7.65 5.01
C ALA A 196 -31.16 8.12 6.21
N GLY A 197 -30.78 9.40 6.26
CA GLY A 197 -30.01 9.99 7.35
C GLY A 197 -28.50 10.08 7.07
N GLY A 198 -28.05 9.65 5.89
CA GLY A 198 -26.67 9.83 5.45
C GLY A 198 -26.35 11.29 5.16
N HIS A 199 -25.15 11.74 5.50
CA HIS A 199 -24.62 13.03 5.09
C HIS A 199 -23.13 12.90 4.74
N SER A 200 -22.57 13.98 4.16
CA SER A 200 -21.18 13.97 3.68
C SER A 200 -20.89 12.78 2.75
N THR A 201 -21.89 12.42 1.94
CA THR A 201 -21.85 11.22 1.10
C THR A 201 -20.94 11.44 -0.09
N TRP A 202 -19.99 10.54 -0.26
CA TRP A 202 -19.07 10.50 -1.40
C TRP A 202 -19.24 9.17 -2.13
N ILE A 203 -19.34 9.22 -3.45
CA ILE A 203 -19.59 8.05 -4.31
C ILE A 203 -18.69 8.14 -5.54
N GLU A 204 -18.02 7.03 -5.86
CA GLU A 204 -17.25 6.89 -7.10
C GLU A 204 -17.36 5.48 -7.68
N ARG A 205 -16.90 5.34 -8.93
CA ARG A 205 -16.80 4.03 -9.60
C ARG A 205 -15.70 3.20 -8.95
N ALA A 206 -16.00 1.94 -8.68
CA ALA A 206 -15.05 0.95 -8.19
C ALA A 206 -14.68 -0.03 -9.31
N ASP A 207 -13.57 -0.73 -9.12
CA ASP A 207 -13.08 -1.76 -10.04
C ASP A 207 -12.95 -3.14 -9.36
N ALA A 208 -12.57 -4.16 -10.13
CA ALA A 208 -12.51 -5.54 -9.63
C ALA A 208 -11.50 -5.74 -8.49
N HIS A 209 -10.48 -4.89 -8.35
CA HIS A 209 -9.51 -4.94 -7.26
C HIS A 209 -10.08 -4.48 -5.92
N ASP A 210 -11.13 -3.65 -5.93
CA ASP A 210 -11.80 -3.22 -4.71
C ASP A 210 -12.56 -4.37 -4.03
N LEU A 211 -12.80 -5.48 -4.74
CA LEU A 211 -13.41 -6.69 -4.19
C LEU A 211 -12.50 -7.44 -3.21
N VAL A 212 -11.19 -7.16 -3.22
CA VAL A 212 -10.27 -7.77 -2.26
C VAL A 212 -10.57 -7.20 -0.87
N ASP A 213 -10.77 -8.10 0.09
CA ASP A 213 -11.04 -7.68 1.46
C ASP A 213 -9.86 -6.90 2.06
N THR A 214 -10.17 -6.00 2.99
CA THR A 214 -9.17 -5.10 3.56
C THR A 214 -8.05 -5.84 4.31
N PRO A 215 -8.30 -6.84 5.16
CA PRO A 215 -7.23 -7.63 5.77
C PRO A 215 -6.23 -8.20 4.75
N THR A 216 -6.72 -8.87 3.71
CA THR A 216 -5.87 -9.42 2.63
C THR A 216 -5.08 -8.31 1.94
N ARG A 217 -5.72 -7.18 1.63
CA ARG A 217 -5.04 -6.02 1.02
C ARG A 217 -3.94 -5.46 1.92
N VAL A 218 -4.21 -5.27 3.21
CA VAL A 218 -3.23 -4.76 4.19
C VAL A 218 -2.04 -5.70 4.33
N LEU A 219 -2.25 -7.03 4.37
CA LEU A 219 -1.16 -8.00 4.41
C LEU A 219 -0.30 -7.96 3.14
N GLY A 220 -0.92 -7.85 1.96
CA GLY A 220 -0.19 -7.69 0.70
C GLY A 220 0.65 -6.42 0.65
N LEU A 221 0.11 -5.29 1.13
CA LEU A 221 0.85 -4.04 1.27
C LEU A 221 2.01 -4.17 2.25
N ALA A 222 1.78 -4.79 3.41
CA ALA A 222 2.82 -5.05 4.40
C ALA A 222 3.96 -5.91 3.85
N THR A 223 3.65 -6.96 3.07
CA THR A 223 4.66 -7.79 2.40
C THR A 223 5.47 -6.99 1.38
N ARG A 224 4.83 -6.17 0.54
CA ARG A 224 5.53 -5.33 -0.44
C ARG A 224 6.47 -4.34 0.24
N THR A 225 5.95 -3.61 1.22
CA THR A 225 6.76 -2.74 2.06
C THR A 225 7.91 -3.53 2.68
N ALA A 226 7.67 -4.73 3.24
CA ALA A 226 8.73 -5.54 3.84
C ALA A 226 9.87 -5.94 2.89
N LEU A 227 9.61 -6.06 1.58
CA LEU A 227 10.62 -6.41 0.58
C LEU A 227 11.41 -5.20 0.06
N ASP A 228 10.80 -4.02 0.02
CA ASP A 228 11.40 -2.81 -0.54
C ASP A 228 10.92 -1.58 0.23
N ALA A 229 11.84 -0.87 0.91
CA ALA A 229 11.49 0.34 1.65
C ALA A 229 10.90 1.46 0.75
N ALA A 230 11.19 1.43 -0.55
CA ALA A 230 10.64 2.39 -1.50
C ALA A 230 9.13 2.23 -1.75
N GLU A 231 8.53 1.13 -1.28
CA GLU A 231 7.10 0.88 -1.40
C GLU A 231 6.27 1.63 -0.37
N LEU A 232 6.85 2.18 0.72
CA LEU A 232 6.05 2.78 1.79
C LEU A 232 5.11 3.90 1.30
N PRO A 233 5.55 4.91 0.52
CA PRO A 233 4.64 5.92 -0.01
C PRO A 233 3.53 5.30 -0.88
N LEU A 234 3.88 4.38 -1.78
CA LEU A 234 2.91 3.72 -2.65
C LEU A 234 1.89 2.89 -1.86
N ALA A 235 2.35 2.20 -0.81
CA ALA A 235 1.52 1.40 0.06
C ALA A 235 0.56 2.26 0.88
N LEU A 236 1.01 3.42 1.38
CA LEU A 236 0.14 4.40 2.02
C LEU A 236 -0.93 4.93 1.05
N ARG A 237 -0.57 5.22 -0.20
CA ARG A 237 -1.53 5.65 -1.23
C ARG A 237 -2.57 4.56 -1.48
N GLN A 238 -2.13 3.31 -1.66
CA GLN A 238 -3.04 2.18 -1.88
C GLN A 238 -3.92 1.87 -0.65
N LEU A 239 -3.42 2.13 0.56
CA LEU A 239 -4.16 1.93 1.81
C LEU A 239 -5.25 2.99 2.03
N LEU A 240 -4.97 4.25 1.67
CA LEU A 240 -5.80 5.42 1.96
C LEU A 240 -6.65 5.89 0.76
N GLY A 241 -6.41 5.31 -0.41
CA GLY A 241 -7.10 5.63 -1.66
C GLY A 241 -6.51 6.86 -2.35
N ARG A 242 -7.36 7.70 -2.94
CA ARG A 242 -6.92 8.92 -3.63
C ARG A 242 -6.43 9.94 -2.61
N CYS A 243 -5.12 10.04 -2.46
CA CYS A 243 -4.43 11.02 -1.62
C CYS A 243 -3.09 11.38 -2.24
N THR A 244 -2.58 12.56 -1.90
CA THR A 244 -1.24 13.01 -2.24
C THR A 244 -0.32 12.73 -1.07
N ILE A 245 0.90 12.26 -1.37
CA ILE A 245 1.91 11.95 -0.36
C ILE A 245 3.12 12.83 -0.58
N HIS A 246 3.52 13.54 0.47
CA HIS A 246 4.69 14.40 0.48
C HIS A 246 5.69 13.89 1.52
N SER A 247 6.88 13.52 1.04
CA SER A 247 8.01 13.14 1.90
C SER A 247 8.87 14.37 2.19
N ILE A 248 8.90 14.78 3.46
CA ILE A 248 9.66 15.93 3.95
C ILE A 248 10.95 15.43 4.63
N PRO A 249 12.12 15.66 4.03
CA PRO A 249 13.39 15.19 4.59
C PRO A 249 13.75 15.94 5.88
N ALA A 250 14.41 15.25 6.83
CA ALA A 250 14.92 15.84 8.07
C ALA A 250 15.85 17.05 7.85
N THR A 251 16.59 17.05 6.74
CA THR A 251 17.45 18.15 6.32
C THR A 251 16.99 18.71 4.99
N THR A 252 17.09 20.02 4.82
CA THR A 252 16.92 20.68 3.53
C THR A 252 18.01 20.24 2.59
N LEU A 253 17.84 20.52 1.29
CA LEU A 253 18.93 20.37 0.32
C LEU A 253 20.19 21.05 0.87
N SER A 254 20.12 22.30 1.35
CA SER A 254 21.28 23.01 1.93
C SER A 254 21.97 22.37 3.15
N GLY A 255 21.49 21.23 3.65
CA GLY A 255 22.07 20.47 4.77
C GLY A 255 21.66 21.01 6.14
N ARG A 256 20.73 21.96 6.19
CA ARG A 256 20.19 22.53 7.44
C ARG A 256 19.01 21.68 7.92
N PRO A 257 18.71 21.65 9.23
CA PRO A 257 17.48 21.04 9.72
C PRO A 257 16.26 21.63 9.01
N ASN A 258 15.33 20.76 8.61
CA ASN A 258 14.10 21.17 7.95
C ASN A 258 12.99 21.34 9.00
N ALA A 259 12.47 22.56 9.14
CA ALA A 259 11.44 22.87 10.12
C ALA A 259 10.13 22.09 9.88
N GLY A 260 9.81 21.75 8.62
CA GLY A 260 8.62 20.97 8.28
C GLY A 260 8.76 19.47 8.56
N ALA A 261 9.95 19.01 8.95
CA ALA A 261 10.24 17.60 9.15
C ALA A 261 9.94 17.12 10.57
N ASP A 262 9.49 18.01 11.46
CA ASP A 262 9.11 17.66 12.82
C ASP A 262 7.68 17.08 12.85
N ALA A 263 7.60 15.79 13.14
CA ALA A 263 6.36 15.07 13.34
C ALA A 263 6.41 14.32 14.68
N PRO A 264 5.41 14.48 15.57
CA PRO A 264 5.36 13.75 16.82
C PRO A 264 5.31 12.24 16.56
N VAL A 265 5.80 11.45 17.51
CA VAL A 265 5.86 9.98 17.40
C VAL A 265 4.48 9.37 17.16
N GLU A 266 3.45 9.95 17.79
CA GLU A 266 2.06 9.51 17.65
C GLU A 266 1.44 9.86 16.29
N GLY A 267 2.08 10.77 15.54
CA GLY A 267 1.57 11.44 14.35
C GLY A 267 0.53 12.53 14.67
N VAL A 268 0.09 13.24 13.64
CA VAL A 268 -0.96 14.27 13.72
C VAL A 268 -2.04 13.95 12.70
N LEU A 269 -3.31 14.13 13.08
CA LEU A 269 -4.46 14.02 12.20
C LEU A 269 -5.28 15.31 12.27
N GLU A 270 -5.38 16.01 11.15
CA GLU A 270 -6.13 17.26 10.97
C GLU A 270 -7.11 17.09 9.81
N ALA A 271 -8.24 16.43 10.07
CA ALA A 271 -9.30 16.16 9.08
C ALA A 271 -8.77 15.60 7.75
N THR A 272 -8.46 16.46 6.77
CA THR A 272 -7.99 16.11 5.43
C THR A 272 -6.47 15.91 5.32
N VAL A 273 -5.71 16.15 6.38
CA VAL A 273 -4.26 16.01 6.42
C VAL A 273 -3.85 15.09 7.56
N MET A 274 -2.95 14.15 7.29
CA MET A 274 -2.23 13.43 8.34
C MET A 274 -0.73 13.60 8.19
N ARG A 275 -0.03 13.72 9.33
CA ARG A 275 1.42 13.83 9.38
C ARG A 275 1.99 12.68 10.21
N LEU A 276 2.87 11.90 9.60
CA LEU A 276 3.50 10.72 10.18
C LEU A 276 5.00 10.93 10.24
N ARG A 277 5.67 10.34 11.24
CA ARG A 277 7.12 10.37 11.30
C ARG A 277 7.70 9.43 10.24
N ASP A 278 8.61 9.94 9.42
CA ASP A 278 9.28 9.13 8.42
C ASP A 278 10.32 8.21 9.11
N PRO A 279 10.28 6.88 8.88
CA PRO A 279 11.23 5.91 9.45
C PRO A 279 12.71 6.21 9.18
N SER A 280 13.01 6.81 8.04
CA SER A 280 14.37 7.19 7.65
C SER A 280 14.77 8.60 8.17
N GLY A 281 13.92 9.23 9.00
CA GLY A 281 14.07 10.59 9.58
C GLY A 281 13.41 11.75 8.82
N GLY A 282 12.43 12.41 9.41
CA GLY A 282 11.68 13.52 8.83
C GLY A 282 10.18 13.29 8.98
N ALA A 283 9.38 13.78 8.03
CA ALA A 283 7.92 13.63 8.07
C ALA A 283 7.34 13.18 6.74
N ILE A 284 6.29 12.37 6.79
CA ILE A 284 5.42 12.04 5.66
C ILE A 284 4.10 12.76 5.90
N THR A 285 3.70 13.63 4.98
CA THR A 285 2.39 14.28 4.98
C THR A 285 1.52 13.60 3.93
N VAL A 286 0.32 13.18 4.34
CA VAL A 286 -0.69 12.66 3.42
C VAL A 286 -1.87 13.61 3.43
N GLU A 287 -2.27 14.05 2.24
CA GLU A 287 -3.35 15.02 2.05
C GLU A 287 -4.43 14.47 1.14
N ARG A 288 -5.69 14.76 1.47
CA ARG A 288 -6.85 14.43 0.64
C ARG A 288 -7.84 15.60 0.62
N PRO A 289 -8.00 16.33 -0.50
CA PRO A 289 -8.60 17.67 -0.51
C PRO A 289 -10.07 17.76 -0.09
N TYR A 290 -10.86 16.69 -0.22
CA TYR A 290 -12.33 16.77 -0.06
C TYR A 290 -12.93 15.75 0.92
N LEU A 291 -12.12 14.85 1.49
CA LEU A 291 -12.62 13.76 2.33
C LEU A 291 -11.75 13.62 3.58
N PRO A 292 -12.27 13.96 4.78
CA PRO A 292 -11.53 13.79 6.03
C PRO A 292 -11.13 12.34 6.27
N PHE A 293 -9.94 12.12 6.79
CA PHE A 293 -9.49 10.82 7.28
C PHE A 293 -10.18 10.47 8.60
N THR A 294 -10.52 9.19 8.76
CA THR A 294 -11.01 8.66 10.04
C THR A 294 -9.84 8.33 10.98
N PRO A 295 -10.09 8.26 12.30
CA PRO A 295 -9.12 7.73 13.25
C PRO A 295 -8.63 6.32 12.88
N THR A 296 -9.49 5.48 12.28
CA THR A 296 -9.12 4.14 11.80
C THR A 296 -8.16 4.19 10.61
N GLU A 297 -8.38 5.08 9.64
CA GLU A 297 -7.47 5.30 8.51
C GLU A 297 -6.09 5.73 9.02
N PHE A 298 -6.05 6.69 9.94
CA PHE A 298 -4.82 7.15 10.57
C PHE A 298 -4.10 6.04 11.35
N ALA A 299 -4.82 5.25 12.14
CA ALA A 299 -4.25 4.13 12.88
C ALA A 299 -3.62 3.06 11.96
N ARG A 300 -4.28 2.74 10.83
CA ARG A 300 -3.74 1.81 9.82
C ARG A 300 -2.47 2.37 9.16
N ALA A 301 -2.48 3.65 8.77
CA ALA A 301 -1.32 4.30 8.16
C ALA A 301 -0.13 4.33 9.13
N ARG A 302 -0.36 4.70 10.39
CA ARG A 302 0.67 4.68 11.44
C ARG A 302 1.23 3.28 11.68
N ALA A 303 0.38 2.25 11.72
CA ALA A 303 0.83 0.86 11.90
C ALA A 303 1.74 0.39 10.74
N LEU A 304 1.42 0.79 9.50
CA LEU A 304 2.26 0.48 8.34
C LEU A 304 3.62 1.20 8.40
N VAL A 305 3.63 2.46 8.80
CA VAL A 305 4.87 3.24 9.01
C VAL A 305 5.70 2.66 10.15
N GLU A 306 5.08 2.25 11.25
CA GLU A 306 5.77 1.62 12.36
C GLU A 306 6.40 0.28 11.94
N LEU A 307 5.67 -0.54 11.17
CA LEU A 307 6.21 -1.76 10.59
C LEU A 307 7.46 -1.48 9.74
N ASP A 308 7.39 -0.50 8.84
CA ASP A 308 8.54 -0.10 8.02
C ASP A 308 9.74 0.32 8.87
N ALA A 309 9.51 1.12 9.92
CA ALA A 309 10.54 1.53 10.87
C ALA A 309 11.18 0.36 11.61
N ARG A 310 10.44 -0.71 11.91
CA ARG A 310 11.01 -1.90 12.57
C ARG A 310 11.83 -2.76 11.62
N LEU A 311 11.47 -2.78 10.34
CA LEU A 311 12.20 -3.53 9.32
C LEU A 311 13.48 -2.82 8.88
N GLY A 312 13.52 -1.48 8.94
CA GLY A 312 14.69 -0.68 8.60
C GLY A 312 14.98 -0.63 7.09
N PRO A 313 16.08 0.02 6.65
CA PRO A 313 16.40 0.19 5.23
C PRO A 313 16.61 -1.15 4.52
N ARG A 314 15.91 -1.35 3.40
CA ARG A 314 16.01 -2.57 2.59
C ARG A 314 15.72 -2.29 1.12
N VAL A 315 16.54 -2.89 0.26
CA VAL A 315 16.42 -2.79 -1.20
C VAL A 315 16.60 -4.19 -1.80
N PRO A 316 15.77 -4.59 -2.79
CA PRO A 316 15.88 -5.89 -3.42
C PRO A 316 17.28 -6.13 -4.02
N ARG A 317 17.86 -7.31 -3.78
CA ARG A 317 19.23 -7.67 -4.20
C ARG A 317 19.31 -8.30 -5.60
N SER A 318 18.23 -8.32 -6.37
CA SER A 318 18.22 -8.89 -7.71
C SER A 318 19.22 -8.18 -8.63
N GLN A 319 19.96 -8.96 -9.40
CA GLN A 319 20.93 -8.49 -10.39
C GLN A 319 20.66 -9.22 -11.70
N ASP A 320 20.64 -8.48 -12.80
CA ASP A 320 20.51 -9.05 -14.13
C ASP A 320 21.72 -8.68 -14.97
N VAL A 321 22.40 -9.67 -15.51
CA VAL A 321 23.51 -9.49 -16.46
C VAL A 321 22.93 -9.38 -17.86
N LEU A 322 23.37 -8.37 -18.59
CA LEU A 322 22.90 -8.06 -19.92
C LEU A 322 24.08 -7.93 -20.88
N THR A 323 24.03 -8.71 -21.95
CA THR A 323 24.96 -8.58 -23.07
C THR A 323 24.47 -7.45 -23.97
N LEU A 324 25.22 -6.35 -24.05
CA LEU A 324 24.91 -5.27 -24.97
C LEU A 324 25.20 -5.70 -26.43
N PRO A 325 24.49 -5.15 -27.43
CA PRO A 325 24.76 -5.43 -28.85
C PRO A 325 26.22 -5.18 -29.26
N GLU A 326 26.91 -4.30 -28.54
CA GLU A 326 28.30 -3.88 -28.76
C GLU A 326 29.29 -4.51 -27.74
N GLY A 327 28.96 -5.68 -27.19
CA GLY A 327 29.94 -6.66 -26.68
C GLY A 327 30.35 -6.56 -25.21
N ASN A 328 30.07 -5.47 -24.50
CA ASN A 328 30.32 -5.41 -23.06
C ASN A 328 29.09 -5.87 -22.28
N GLU A 329 29.29 -6.82 -21.38
CA GLU A 329 28.28 -7.17 -20.38
C GLU A 329 28.15 -6.05 -19.35
N ILE A 330 26.90 -5.70 -19.04
CA ILE A 330 26.57 -4.83 -17.92
C ILE A 330 25.68 -5.58 -16.94
N THR A 331 25.86 -5.32 -15.66
CA THR A 331 24.97 -5.79 -14.60
C THR A 331 24.04 -4.65 -14.21
N VAL A 332 22.73 -4.88 -14.26
CA VAL A 332 21.73 -3.95 -13.77
C VAL A 332 21.20 -4.43 -12.43
N ARG A 333 21.21 -3.55 -11.43
CA ARG A 333 20.69 -3.84 -10.08
C ARG A 333 20.02 -2.62 -9.46
N ARG A 334 19.24 -2.83 -8.40
CA ARG A 334 18.79 -1.72 -7.55
C ARG A 334 19.99 -1.04 -6.87
N ALA A 335 19.91 0.27 -6.74
CA ALA A 335 20.87 1.10 -6.04
C ALA A 335 20.21 1.85 -4.89
N ASP A 336 21.01 2.14 -3.85
CA ASP A 336 20.57 2.81 -2.63
C ASP A 336 21.61 3.79 -2.09
N GLY A 337 21.39 4.30 -0.88
CA GLY A 337 22.30 5.27 -0.25
C GLY A 337 23.75 4.76 -0.08
N ALA A 338 24.00 3.45 -0.04
CA ALA A 338 25.35 2.90 0.04
C ALA A 338 26.13 3.07 -1.26
N ASP A 339 25.43 3.27 -2.39
CA ASP A 339 26.04 3.49 -3.71
C ASP A 339 26.45 4.94 -3.96
N LEU A 340 26.21 5.86 -3.01
CA LEU A 340 26.51 7.28 -3.16
C LEU A 340 27.96 7.55 -3.61
N PRO A 341 29.01 6.90 -3.06
CA PRO A 341 30.38 7.11 -3.53
C PRO A 341 30.58 6.70 -5.01
N ALA A 342 29.97 5.59 -5.45
CA ALA A 342 30.09 5.11 -6.82
C ALA A 342 29.30 5.98 -7.80
N ALA A 343 28.10 6.41 -7.40
CA ALA A 343 27.26 7.36 -8.15
C ALA A 343 27.98 8.70 -8.32
N ARG A 344 28.61 9.20 -7.26
CA ARG A 344 29.42 10.42 -7.29
C ARG A 344 30.60 10.29 -8.26
N ALA A 345 31.36 9.19 -8.16
CA ALA A 345 32.47 8.94 -9.08
C ALA A 345 32.02 8.84 -10.54
N MET A 346 30.85 8.27 -10.82
CA MET A 346 30.26 8.24 -12.17
C MET A 346 29.87 9.65 -12.65
N HIS A 347 29.22 10.41 -11.77
CA HIS A 347 28.81 11.78 -12.04
C HIS A 347 29.99 12.68 -12.40
N ASP A 348 31.09 12.60 -11.64
CA ASP A 348 32.31 13.40 -11.87
C ASP A 348 33.00 13.09 -13.22
N ARG A 349 32.70 11.95 -13.85
CA ARG A 349 33.21 11.58 -15.19
C ARG A 349 32.30 12.03 -16.32
N CYS A 350 31.05 12.41 -16.04
CA CYS A 350 30.12 12.85 -17.06
C CYS A 350 30.49 14.25 -17.56
N SER A 351 30.33 14.51 -18.85
CA SER A 351 30.57 15.86 -19.40
C SER A 351 29.53 16.87 -18.92
N ASP A 352 29.89 18.16 -18.91
CA ASP A 352 28.96 19.26 -18.61
C ASP A 352 27.70 19.21 -19.49
N ARG A 353 27.85 18.78 -20.74
CA ARG A 353 26.73 18.58 -21.67
C ARG A 353 25.78 17.50 -21.13
N THR A 354 26.30 16.33 -20.78
CA THR A 354 25.50 15.22 -20.24
C THR A 354 24.80 15.63 -18.94
N LEU A 355 25.49 16.37 -18.06
CA LEU A 355 24.91 16.86 -16.80
C LEU A 355 23.81 17.92 -17.04
N SER A 356 24.01 18.85 -17.98
CA SER A 356 23.02 19.87 -18.33
C SER A 356 21.74 19.30 -18.96
N LEU A 357 21.81 18.13 -19.59
CA LEU A 357 20.65 17.43 -20.12
C LEU A 357 19.87 16.68 -19.02
N ARG A 358 20.53 16.36 -17.91
CA ARG A 358 19.95 15.66 -16.75
C ARG A 358 19.36 16.62 -15.72
N TYR A 359 20.02 17.75 -15.49
CA TYR A 359 19.65 18.72 -14.48
C TYR A 359 19.21 20.03 -15.11
N HIS A 360 17.97 20.44 -14.82
CA HIS A 360 17.38 21.69 -15.30
C HIS A 360 17.71 22.89 -14.40
N GLY A 361 18.70 22.75 -13.51
CA GLY A 361 19.19 23.75 -12.56
C GLY A 361 20.71 23.66 -12.36
N PRO A 362 21.30 24.39 -11.40
CA PRO A 362 22.75 24.44 -11.19
C PRO A 362 23.36 23.06 -10.90
N VAL A 363 24.28 22.61 -11.75
CA VAL A 363 24.96 21.30 -11.64
C VAL A 363 25.83 21.19 -10.38
N ALA A 364 26.29 22.33 -9.83
CA ALA A 364 27.16 22.38 -8.65
C ALA A 364 26.56 21.77 -7.38
N ASP A 365 25.23 21.58 -7.32
CA ASP A 365 24.52 20.93 -6.20
C ASP A 365 24.27 19.43 -6.44
N ALA A 366 24.78 18.84 -7.51
CA ALA A 366 24.47 17.46 -7.92
C ALA A 366 24.82 16.41 -6.86
N ASP A 367 25.89 16.60 -6.07
CA ASP A 367 26.32 15.66 -5.01
C ASP A 367 25.23 15.41 -3.96
N ARG A 368 24.54 16.50 -3.64
CA ARG A 368 23.47 16.58 -2.66
C ARG A 368 22.16 16.10 -3.27
N TYR A 369 22.02 16.26 -4.58
CA TYR A 369 20.93 15.70 -5.37
C TYR A 369 21.02 14.16 -5.47
N LEU A 370 22.22 13.59 -5.64
CA LEU A 370 22.43 12.13 -5.68
C LEU A 370 21.98 11.44 -4.39
N GLY A 371 22.23 12.04 -3.23
CA GLY A 371 21.74 11.51 -1.95
C GLY A 371 20.21 11.41 -1.89
N HIS A 372 19.52 12.41 -2.46
CA HIS A 372 18.06 12.38 -2.60
C HIS A 372 17.61 11.30 -3.58
N LEU A 373 18.21 11.23 -4.77
CA LEU A 373 17.87 10.25 -5.81
C LEU A 373 18.12 8.79 -5.39
N LEU A 374 19.14 8.55 -4.57
CA LEU A 374 19.45 7.22 -4.05
C LEU A 374 18.65 6.85 -2.82
N SER A 375 17.90 7.79 -2.25
CA SER A 375 17.05 7.50 -1.12
C SER A 375 15.79 6.77 -1.59
N PRO A 376 15.45 5.62 -0.98
CA PRO A 376 14.24 4.85 -1.34
C PRO A 376 12.94 5.65 -1.10
N ARG A 377 13.01 6.74 -0.33
CA ARG A 377 11.88 7.63 -0.01
C ARG A 377 11.21 8.25 -1.22
N PHE A 378 12.05 8.65 -2.17
CA PHE A 378 11.63 9.47 -3.28
C PHE A 378 11.45 8.64 -4.53
N GLY A 379 11.70 7.33 -4.48
CA GLY A 379 11.67 6.51 -5.67
C GLY A 379 12.47 5.23 -5.61
N ARG A 380 12.68 4.66 -6.79
CA ARG A 380 13.54 3.51 -7.04
C ARG A 380 14.66 3.92 -7.96
N THR A 381 15.88 3.48 -7.63
CA THR A 381 17.05 3.70 -8.50
C THR A 381 17.60 2.37 -9.00
N LEU A 382 17.91 2.33 -10.29
CA LEU A 382 18.67 1.29 -10.95
C LEU A 382 20.07 1.81 -11.29
N ALA A 383 21.08 0.99 -11.07
CA ALA A 383 22.43 1.22 -11.53
C ALA A 383 22.82 0.17 -12.57
N ALA A 384 23.51 0.60 -13.61
CA ALA A 384 24.24 -0.28 -14.52
C ALA A 384 25.74 -0.22 -14.18
N THR A 385 26.34 -1.39 -13.97
CA THR A 385 27.77 -1.53 -13.69
C THR A 385 28.44 -2.41 -14.74
N THR A 386 29.69 -2.14 -15.06
CA THR A 386 30.52 -3.03 -15.89
C THR A 386 30.86 -4.33 -15.16
N ALA A 387 31.43 -5.30 -15.87
CA ALA A 387 32.01 -6.51 -15.26
C ALA A 387 33.06 -6.24 -14.17
N SER A 388 33.76 -5.10 -14.22
CA SER A 388 34.69 -4.66 -13.18
C SER A 388 34.03 -4.01 -11.96
N GLY A 389 32.69 -3.95 -11.92
CA GLY A 389 31.93 -3.30 -10.85
C GLY A 389 31.86 -1.76 -10.96
N ARG A 390 32.35 -1.18 -12.07
CA ARG A 390 32.32 0.28 -12.28
C ARG A 390 30.91 0.71 -12.69
N MET A 391 30.29 1.62 -11.94
CA MET A 391 29.01 2.21 -12.30
C MET A 391 29.15 3.13 -13.52
N VAL A 392 28.28 2.94 -14.51
CA VAL A 392 28.31 3.65 -15.81
C VAL A 392 26.98 4.29 -16.20
N ALA A 393 25.88 3.89 -15.54
CA ALA A 393 24.59 4.56 -15.71
C ALA A 393 23.73 4.44 -14.44
N LEU A 394 22.85 5.42 -14.29
CA LEU A 394 21.80 5.49 -13.28
C LEU A 394 20.45 5.77 -13.96
N GLY A 395 19.42 5.11 -13.46
CA GLY A 395 18.04 5.40 -13.81
C GLY A 395 17.20 5.53 -12.55
N HIS A 396 16.38 6.58 -12.49
CA HIS A 396 15.56 6.91 -11.34
C HIS A 396 14.09 6.90 -11.74
N LEU A 397 13.27 6.25 -10.93
CA LEU A 397 11.82 6.34 -10.96
C LEU A 397 11.38 7.04 -9.67
N LEU A 398 10.92 8.28 -9.75
CA LEU A 398 10.66 9.13 -8.61
C LEU A 398 9.16 9.29 -8.35
N TRP A 399 8.78 9.36 -7.08
CA TRP A 399 7.43 9.63 -6.62
C TRP A 399 7.26 11.14 -6.45
N ASP A 400 6.39 11.76 -7.25
CA ASP A 400 6.07 13.19 -7.14
C ASP A 400 4.58 13.37 -6.89
N GLY A 401 4.18 13.42 -5.62
CA GLY A 401 2.78 13.52 -5.23
C GLY A 401 1.96 12.32 -5.70
N ASP A 402 1.06 12.55 -6.66
CA ASP A 402 0.27 11.52 -7.35
C ASP A 402 0.85 11.10 -8.71
N GLU A 403 1.89 11.78 -9.18
CA GLU A 403 2.59 11.51 -10.42
C GLU A 403 3.89 10.70 -10.20
N THR A 404 4.50 10.27 -11.31
CA THR A 404 5.72 9.47 -11.28
C THR A 404 6.67 9.95 -12.36
N GLU A 405 7.87 10.39 -11.96
CA GLU A 405 8.88 10.89 -12.88
C GLU A 405 9.91 9.79 -13.20
N VAL A 406 10.44 9.78 -14.42
CA VAL A 406 11.61 8.99 -14.79
C VAL A 406 12.75 9.87 -15.28
N ALA A 407 13.95 9.61 -14.77
CA ALA A 407 15.17 10.31 -15.18
C ALA A 407 16.33 9.34 -15.36
N LEU A 408 17.18 9.60 -16.36
CA LEU A 408 18.33 8.76 -16.69
C LEU A 408 19.61 9.59 -16.76
N LEU A 409 20.72 9.01 -16.31
CA LEU A 409 22.06 9.56 -16.47
C LEU A 409 22.98 8.43 -16.93
N ILE A 410 23.64 8.59 -18.08
CA ILE A 410 24.56 7.60 -18.65
C ILE A 410 25.88 8.30 -18.97
N GLU A 411 26.99 7.73 -18.50
CA GLU A 411 28.35 8.20 -18.81
C GLU A 411 28.55 8.27 -20.34
N ASP A 412 29.18 9.34 -20.81
CA ASP A 412 29.28 9.71 -22.23
C ASP A 412 29.73 8.54 -23.13
N ASP A 413 30.78 7.81 -22.72
CA ASP A 413 31.35 6.68 -23.47
C ASP A 413 30.41 5.46 -23.58
N TRP A 414 29.38 5.41 -22.73
CA TRP A 414 28.41 4.32 -22.63
C TRP A 414 27.05 4.66 -23.24
N GLN A 415 26.89 5.89 -23.74
CA GLN A 415 25.68 6.32 -24.42
C GLN A 415 25.52 5.63 -25.78
N ARG A 416 24.28 5.59 -26.28
CA ARG A 416 23.88 4.98 -27.57
C ARG A 416 24.13 3.46 -27.69
N ARG A 417 24.44 2.77 -26.59
CA ARG A 417 24.60 1.30 -26.53
C ARG A 417 23.35 0.53 -26.07
N GLY A 418 22.19 1.18 -26.01
CA GLY A 418 20.93 0.59 -25.55
C GLY A 418 20.70 0.59 -24.02
N ILE A 419 21.67 1.02 -23.21
CA ILE A 419 21.58 1.04 -21.74
C ILE A 419 20.42 1.90 -21.24
N GLY A 420 20.24 3.09 -21.80
CA GLY A 420 19.15 4.00 -21.40
C GLY A 420 17.77 3.38 -21.64
N SER A 421 17.56 2.75 -22.80
CA SER A 421 16.30 2.06 -23.13
C SER A 421 16.04 0.87 -22.21
N GLU A 422 17.08 0.14 -21.85
CA GLU A 422 16.99 -0.99 -20.92
C GLU A 422 16.59 -0.56 -19.51
N LEU A 423 17.30 0.44 -18.95
CA LEU A 423 16.97 1.00 -17.65
C LEU A 423 15.54 1.54 -17.66
N LEU A 424 15.18 2.31 -18.69
CA LEU A 424 13.83 2.86 -18.82
C LEU A 424 12.75 1.78 -18.79
N ARG A 425 12.89 0.72 -19.60
CA ARG A 425 11.89 -0.37 -19.65
C ARG A 425 11.71 -1.04 -18.29
N ARG A 426 12.79 -1.24 -17.54
CA ARG A 426 12.74 -1.83 -16.19
C ARG A 426 12.09 -0.88 -15.19
N LEU A 427 12.38 0.42 -15.25
CA LEU A 427 11.71 1.42 -14.43
C LEU A 427 10.21 1.49 -14.75
N ILE A 428 9.82 1.38 -16.02
CA ILE A 428 8.41 1.30 -16.42
C ILE A 428 7.75 0.03 -15.88
N ALA A 429 8.42 -1.13 -15.93
CA ALA A 429 7.90 -2.35 -15.32
C ALA A 429 7.67 -2.17 -13.80
N MET A 430 8.61 -1.54 -13.10
CA MET A 430 8.47 -1.19 -11.69
C MET A 430 7.30 -0.23 -11.42
N ALA A 431 7.05 0.73 -12.31
CA ALA A 431 5.91 1.65 -12.20
C ALA A 431 4.57 0.94 -12.43
N VAL A 432 4.52 -0.01 -13.36
CA VAL A 432 3.35 -0.86 -13.61
C VAL A 432 3.05 -1.74 -12.39
N GLU A 433 4.06 -2.39 -11.82
CA GLU A 433 3.95 -3.17 -10.57
C GLU A 433 3.46 -2.30 -9.40
N ALA A 434 3.95 -1.05 -9.32
CA ALA A 434 3.52 -0.06 -8.36
C ALA A 434 2.08 0.45 -8.55
N ARG A 435 1.44 0.10 -9.67
CA ARG A 435 0.11 0.59 -10.10
C ARG A 435 0.08 2.10 -10.32
N CYS A 436 1.15 2.66 -10.89
CA CYS A 436 1.14 4.04 -11.38
C CYS A 436 0.29 4.13 -12.66
N ASP A 437 -0.37 5.27 -12.86
CA ASP A 437 -1.24 5.49 -14.03
C ASP A 437 -0.46 6.01 -15.24
N SER A 438 0.57 6.80 -14.99
CA SER A 438 1.49 7.33 -15.99
C SER A 438 2.88 7.53 -15.41
N VAL A 439 3.87 7.60 -16.29
CA VAL A 439 5.23 8.03 -15.98
C VAL A 439 5.61 9.13 -16.93
N TYR A 440 6.13 10.25 -16.41
CA TYR A 440 6.61 11.36 -17.23
C TYR A 440 8.12 11.54 -17.14
N ALA A 441 8.70 12.14 -18.17
CA ALA A 441 10.10 12.55 -18.19
C ALA A 441 10.18 14.04 -18.57
N VAL A 442 10.90 14.82 -17.76
CA VAL A 442 11.20 16.22 -18.07
C VAL A 442 12.57 16.30 -18.74
N THR A 443 12.62 16.83 -19.95
CA THR A 443 13.86 16.93 -20.72
C THR A 443 13.92 18.21 -21.56
N GLN A 444 15.07 18.52 -22.14
CA GLN A 444 15.15 19.62 -23.11
C GLN A 444 14.61 19.14 -24.47
N ALA A 445 13.92 20.01 -25.22
CA ALA A 445 13.40 19.65 -26.54
C ALA A 445 14.50 19.17 -27.53
N SER A 446 15.76 19.58 -27.30
CA SER A 446 16.94 19.16 -28.06
C SER A 446 17.46 17.76 -27.68
N ASN A 447 16.99 17.16 -26.57
CA ASN A 447 17.44 15.86 -26.09
C ASN A 447 16.78 14.71 -26.86
N THR A 448 17.28 14.46 -28.07
CA THR A 448 16.78 13.39 -28.95
C THR A 448 16.92 11.99 -28.35
N GLY A 449 17.88 11.77 -27.44
CA GLY A 449 18.12 10.48 -26.78
C GLY A 449 16.95 10.06 -25.88
N MET A 450 16.48 10.96 -25.02
CA MET A 450 15.32 10.69 -24.15
C MET A 450 14.04 10.52 -24.96
N VAL A 451 13.83 11.35 -25.99
CA VAL A 451 12.66 11.23 -26.89
C VAL A 451 12.64 9.87 -27.59
N ALA A 452 13.78 9.41 -28.09
CA ALA A 452 13.90 8.10 -28.73
C ALA A 452 13.66 6.95 -27.74
N ALA A 453 14.21 7.05 -26.53
CA ALA A 453 14.01 6.05 -25.48
C ALA A 453 12.53 5.92 -25.09
N MET A 454 11.83 7.05 -24.87
CA MET A 454 10.39 7.07 -24.55
C MET A 454 9.55 6.49 -25.69
N ARG A 455 9.82 6.86 -26.95
CA ARG A 455 9.13 6.25 -28.12
C ARG A 455 9.35 4.74 -28.22
N GLY A 456 10.54 4.27 -27.87
CA GLY A 456 10.89 2.85 -27.87
C GLY A 456 10.07 2.00 -26.89
N LEU A 457 9.32 2.61 -25.96
CA LEU A 457 8.41 1.90 -25.06
C LEU A 457 7.18 1.32 -25.78
N GLY A 458 6.80 1.89 -26.94
CA GLY A 458 5.58 1.48 -27.65
C GLY A 458 4.28 1.79 -26.89
N LEU A 459 4.34 2.71 -25.92
CA LEU A 459 3.18 3.17 -25.14
C LEU A 459 2.58 4.44 -25.75
N PRO A 460 1.30 4.75 -25.48
CA PRO A 460 0.73 6.06 -25.80
C PRO A 460 1.52 7.17 -25.07
N LEU A 461 2.00 8.16 -25.83
CA LEU A 461 2.80 9.28 -25.33
C LEU A 461 2.08 10.61 -25.56
N ASP A 462 2.00 11.42 -24.51
CA ASP A 462 1.60 12.82 -24.57
C ASP A 462 2.86 13.71 -24.51
N TYR A 463 2.84 14.83 -25.24
CA TYR A 463 3.95 15.77 -25.32
C TYR A 463 3.48 17.18 -24.94
N GLN A 464 4.17 17.81 -23.99
CA GLN A 464 3.96 19.21 -23.61
C GLN A 464 5.28 19.97 -23.72
N ILE A 465 5.27 21.14 -24.34
CA ILE A 465 6.46 21.96 -24.56
C ILE A 465 6.21 23.35 -24.01
N GLU A 466 7.07 23.77 -23.07
CA GLU A 466 7.06 25.12 -22.48
C GLU A 466 8.49 25.63 -22.36
N GLU A 467 8.76 26.82 -22.91
CA GLU A 467 10.05 27.54 -22.80
C GLU A 467 11.31 26.71 -23.12
N GLY A 468 11.21 25.75 -24.06
CA GLY A 468 12.31 24.87 -24.46
C GLY A 468 12.45 23.58 -23.62
N THR A 469 11.66 23.46 -22.56
CA THR A 469 11.45 22.22 -21.80
C THR A 469 10.38 21.38 -22.48
N LEU A 470 10.61 20.07 -22.55
CA LEU A 470 9.73 19.06 -23.09
C LEU A 470 9.37 18.06 -21.97
N VAL A 471 8.09 17.94 -21.68
CA VAL A 471 7.53 16.88 -20.83
C VAL A 471 6.94 15.80 -21.72
N ILE A 472 7.39 14.57 -21.54
CA ILE A 472 6.90 13.38 -22.26
C ILE A 472 6.22 12.46 -21.25
N THR A 473 4.93 12.21 -21.41
CA THR A 473 4.15 11.38 -20.48
C THR A 473 3.72 10.09 -21.14
N ALA A 474 4.12 8.94 -20.59
CA ALA A 474 3.70 7.61 -21.01
C ALA A 474 2.52 7.12 -20.17
N ARG A 475 1.42 6.73 -20.82
CA ARG A 475 0.23 6.16 -20.16
C ARG A 475 0.41 4.66 -19.93
N LEU A 476 0.28 4.19 -18.68
CA LEU A 476 0.54 2.80 -18.30
C LEU A 476 -0.70 1.88 -18.34
N ASP A 477 -1.89 2.42 -18.59
CA ASP A 477 -3.14 1.68 -18.71
C ASP A 477 -3.06 0.51 -19.72
N ALA A 478 -2.42 0.75 -20.86
CA ALA A 478 -2.24 -0.25 -21.90
C ALA A 478 -1.29 -1.39 -21.47
N ALA A 479 -0.24 -1.06 -20.70
CA ALA A 479 0.73 -2.04 -20.19
C ALA A 479 0.13 -2.95 -19.11
N ARG A 480 -0.74 -2.40 -18.24
CA ARG A 480 -1.47 -3.16 -17.21
C ARG A 480 -2.39 -4.22 -17.80
N THR A 481 -2.97 -3.96 -18.96
CA THR A 481 -3.90 -4.90 -19.63
C THR A 481 -3.14 -6.06 -20.30
N ALA A 482 -1.90 -5.85 -20.72
CA ALA A 482 -1.04 -6.89 -21.30
C ALA A 482 -0.39 -7.80 -20.25
N ALA A 483 -0.15 -7.29 -19.04
CA ALA A 483 0.33 -8.06 -17.89
C ALA A 483 -0.83 -8.82 -17.22
N GLY A 484 -1.27 -9.92 -17.83
CA GLY A 484 -2.27 -10.82 -17.22
C GLY A 484 -1.82 -11.42 -15.88
N PRO A 485 -2.75 -11.97 -15.06
CA PRO A 485 -2.42 -12.50 -13.74
C PRO A 485 -1.39 -13.65 -13.82
N PRO A 486 -0.43 -13.73 -12.88
CA PRO A 486 0.53 -14.84 -12.85
C PRO A 486 -0.19 -16.10 -12.38
N HIS A 487 -0.58 -16.96 -13.33
CA HIS A 487 -0.98 -18.33 -13.05
C HIS A 487 -0.11 -19.29 -13.87
N GLY A 488 0.67 -20.10 -13.15
CA GLY A 488 1.44 -21.21 -13.70
C GLY A 488 2.85 -21.28 -13.15
N LEU A 489 3.03 -21.86 -11.95
CA LEU A 489 4.33 -22.38 -11.55
C LEU A 489 4.81 -23.39 -12.63
N PRO A 490 6.06 -23.32 -13.10
CA PRO A 490 6.57 -24.26 -14.09
C PRO A 490 6.56 -25.68 -13.53
N ARG A 491 5.88 -26.60 -14.22
CA ARG A 491 6.00 -28.04 -13.99
C ARG A 491 7.45 -28.44 -14.26
N ALA A 492 8.20 -28.78 -13.23
CA ALA A 492 9.52 -29.38 -13.37
C ALA A 492 9.38 -30.74 -14.09
N GLN A 493 9.75 -30.77 -15.37
CA GLN A 493 9.99 -32.00 -16.10
C GLN A 493 11.39 -32.49 -15.74
N HIS A 494 11.50 -33.44 -14.80
CA HIS A 494 12.72 -34.21 -14.64
C HIS A 494 12.71 -35.37 -15.64
N ALA A 495 13.54 -35.22 -16.68
CA ALA A 495 14.01 -36.32 -17.50
C ALA A 495 14.88 -37.24 -16.65
N TYR A 496 14.53 -38.52 -16.56
CA TYR A 496 15.38 -39.56 -15.98
C TYR A 496 16.09 -40.28 -17.14
N GLU A 497 17.27 -39.80 -17.50
CA GLU A 497 18.21 -40.54 -18.34
C GLU A 497 19.10 -41.44 -17.45
N GLY A 498 18.92 -42.75 -17.64
CA GLY A 498 19.97 -43.78 -17.68
C GLY A 498 20.89 -44.02 -16.46
N ARG A 499 20.82 -45.24 -15.92
CA ARG A 499 21.98 -46.18 -15.95
C ARG A 499 21.59 -47.59 -15.51
N GLU A 500 21.62 -48.50 -16.47
CA GLU A 500 22.02 -49.89 -16.24
C GLU A 500 23.45 -49.93 -15.68
N GLN A 501 23.71 -50.78 -14.69
CA GLN A 501 24.83 -51.74 -14.67
C GLN A 501 24.96 -52.43 -13.31
N GLN A 502 24.76 -53.76 -13.34
CA GLN A 502 25.64 -54.80 -12.79
C GLN A 502 26.18 -54.61 -11.36
N HIS A 503 25.61 -55.36 -10.40
CA HIS A 503 26.23 -56.59 -9.89
C HIS A 503 25.29 -57.37 -8.96
#